data_AF-A0A9E5LS88-F1
#
_entry.id   AF-A0A9E5LS88-F1
#
_cell.length_a   1.000
_cell.length_b   1.000
_cell.length_c   1.000
_cell.angle_alpha   90.00
_cell.angle_beta   90.00
_cell.angle_gamma   90.00
#
_symmetry.space_group_name_H-M   'P 1'
#
loop_
_entity.id
_entity.type
_entity.pdbx_description
1 polymer ?
#
loop_
_entity_poly.entity_id
_entity_poly.type
_entity_poly.pdbx_seq_one_letter_code
_entity_poly.pdbx_strand_id
1 'polypeptide(L)' 'MLPSFPPAVLALADGSIFSGQSIGAPGETSGEVVFNTALTGYQEIITDPSYARQLVTLTYPHIGNVGVNAQDA' A
#
# COMPACT_ATOMS: atom_id res chain seq x y z
N MET A 1 13.08 21.05 4.70
CA MET A 1 13.28 19.84 5.52
C MET A 1 12.36 18.77 4.97
N LEU A 2 12.87 17.60 4.60
CA LEU A 2 11.99 16.50 4.15
C LEU A 2 11.20 15.95 5.35
N PRO A 3 9.96 15.49 5.14
CA PRO A 3 9.18 14.87 6.22
C PRO A 3 9.90 13.64 6.76
N SER A 4 9.87 13.47 8.08
CA SER A 4 10.37 12.28 8.77
C SER A 4 9.22 11.29 8.93
N PHE A 5 9.28 10.18 8.21
CA PHE A 5 8.27 9.12 8.33
C PHE A 5 8.65 8.12 9.43
N PRO A 6 7.68 7.64 10.24
CA PRO A 6 7.93 6.56 11.20
C PRO A 6 8.42 5.29 10.49
N PRO A 7 9.31 4.50 11.10
CA PRO A 7 9.71 3.21 10.54
C PRO A 7 8.52 2.23 10.49
N ALA A 8 8.51 1.38 9.47
CA ALA A 8 7.52 0.31 9.28
C ALA A 8 8.18 -0.98 8.78
N VAL A 9 7.51 -2.11 8.96
CA VAL A 9 7.97 -3.44 8.51
C VAL A 9 6.82 -4.22 7.90
N LEU A 10 7.08 -4.87 6.76
CA LEU A 10 6.25 -5.95 6.22
C LEU A 10 6.99 -7.27 6.46
N ALA A 11 6.37 -8.18 7.21
CA ALA A 11 6.90 -9.51 7.49
C ALA A 11 6.03 -10.57 6.81
N LEU A 12 6.67 -11.51 6.12
CA LEU A 12 5.99 -12.60 5.41
C LEU A 12 6.12 -13.92 6.17
N ALA A 13 5.18 -14.85 5.90
CA ALA A 13 5.14 -16.15 6.55
C ALA A 13 6.36 -17.04 6.24
N ASP A 14 7.08 -16.78 5.15
CA ASP A 14 8.32 -17.47 4.78
C ASP A 14 9.56 -16.95 5.54
N GLY A 15 9.39 -15.93 6.40
CA GLY A 15 10.46 -15.29 7.14
C GLY A 15 11.10 -14.09 6.43
N SER A 16 10.65 -13.73 5.23
CA SER A 16 11.10 -12.52 4.55
C SER A 16 10.64 -11.26 5.29
N ILE A 17 11.55 -10.29 5.42
CA ILE A 17 11.31 -9.02 6.13
C ILE A 17 11.67 -7.85 5.21
N PHE A 18 10.72 -6.94 5.02
CA PHE A 18 10.90 -5.71 4.24
C PHE A 18 10.76 -4.51 5.17
N SER A 19 11.85 -3.78 5.37
CA SER A 19 11.84 -2.53 6.14
C SER A 19 11.44 -1.35 5.26
N GLY A 20 10.63 -0.45 5.79
CA GLY A 20 10.12 0.71 5.05
C GLY A 20 9.74 1.88 5.96
N GLN A 21 9.00 2.82 5.39
CA GLN A 21 8.51 4.03 6.04
C GLN A 21 6.97 4.02 6.02
N SER A 22 6.35 4.37 7.15
CA SER A 22 4.90 4.49 7.24
C SER A 22 4.43 5.81 6.65
N ILE A 23 3.50 5.73 5.71
CA ILE A 23 2.84 6.88 5.06
C ILE A 23 1.32 6.92 5.32
N GLY A 24 0.79 5.93 6.04
CA GLY A 24 -0.63 5.72 6.29
C GLY A 24 -1.02 5.82 7.77
N ALA A 25 -2.15 5.21 8.12
CA ALA A 25 -2.63 5.16 9.49
C ALA A 25 -1.66 4.39 10.41
N PRO A 26 -1.47 4.81 11.67
CA PRO A 26 -0.67 4.06 12.64
C PRO A 26 -1.38 2.76 13.04
N GLY A 27 -0.60 1.72 13.33
CA GLY A 27 -1.10 0.43 13.82
C GLY A 27 -0.45 -0.75 13.12
N GLU A 28 -1.06 -1.91 13.30
CA GLU A 28 -0.68 -3.17 12.66
C GLU A 28 -1.89 -3.80 11.98
N THR A 29 -1.63 -4.56 10.91
CA THR A 29 -2.65 -5.33 10.21
C THR A 29 -2.01 -6.58 9.63
N SER A 30 -2.83 -7.59 9.38
CA SER A 30 -2.41 -8.86 8.79
C SER A 30 -3.37 -9.25 7.67
N GLY A 31 -2.85 -9.78 6.58
CA GLY A 31 -3.64 -10.19 5.43
C GLY A 31 -2.82 -11.00 4.44
N GLU A 32 -3.48 -11.46 3.39
CA GLU A 32 -2.80 -12.04 2.24
C GLU A 32 -2.06 -10.94 1.48
N VAL A 33 -0.76 -11.13 1.24
CA VAL A 33 0.01 -10.21 0.40
C VAL A 33 -0.24 -10.57 -1.06
N VAL A 34 -0.75 -9.61 -1.83
CA VAL A 34 -1.00 -9.74 -3.26
C VAL A 34 -0.23 -8.67 -4.01
N PHE A 35 -0.08 -8.83 -5.33
CA PHE A 35 0.48 -7.79 -6.19
C PHE A 35 -0.45 -7.46 -7.36
N ASN A 36 -0.44 -6.20 -7.79
CA ASN A 36 -1.18 -5.73 -8.95
C ASN A 36 -0.23 -4.99 -9.91
N THR A 37 -0.32 -5.33 -11.20
CA THR A 37 0.54 -4.81 -12.28
C THR A 37 0.04 -3.52 -12.93
N ALA A 38 -1.05 -2.93 -12.41
CA ALA A 38 -1.56 -1.65 -12.89
C ALA A 38 -0.54 -0.53 -12.69
N LEU A 39 -0.39 0.30 -13.72
CA LEU A 39 0.52 1.46 -13.70
C LEU A 39 -0.17 2.74 -13.22
N THR A 40 -1.50 2.75 -13.24
CA THR A 40 -2.39 3.88 -12.90
C THR A 40 -3.64 3.34 -12.20
N GLY A 41 -4.48 4.22 -11.65
CA GLY A 41 -5.74 3.81 -11.01
C GLY A 41 -5.56 3.20 -9.62
N TYR A 42 -4.56 3.69 -8.86
CA TYR A 42 -4.28 3.15 -7.53
C TYR A 42 -5.43 3.43 -6.55
N GLN A 43 -6.22 4.49 -6.77
CA GLN A 43 -7.30 4.84 -5.84
C GLN A 43 -8.44 3.82 -5.95
N GLU A 44 -8.84 3.49 -7.17
CA GLU A 44 -9.85 2.51 -7.48
C GLU A 44 -9.42 1.12 -7.01
N ILE A 45 -8.12 0.79 -7.09
CA ILE A 45 -7.58 -0.46 -6.56
C ILE A 45 -7.71 -0.53 -5.03
N ILE A 46 -7.37 0.55 -4.29
CA ILE A 46 -7.44 0.52 -2.83
C ILE A 46 -8.88 0.59 -2.30
N THR A 47 -9.86 0.96 -3.12
CA THR A 47 -11.28 0.99 -2.75
C THR A 47 -12.09 -0.18 -3.32
N ASP A 48 -11.50 -1.02 -4.19
CA ASP A 48 -12.12 -2.22 -4.71
C ASP A 48 -12.36 -3.26 -3.59
N PRO A 49 -13.63 -3.66 -3.35
CA PRO A 49 -13.98 -4.63 -2.30
C PRO A 49 -13.31 -6.00 -2.44
N SER A 50 -12.83 -6.36 -3.63
CA SER A 50 -12.12 -7.62 -3.87
C SER A 50 -10.81 -7.74 -3.09
N TYR A 51 -10.20 -6.62 -2.69
CA TYR A 51 -8.99 -6.60 -1.85
C TYR A 51 -9.26 -6.63 -0.34
N ALA A 52 -10.50 -6.90 0.08
CA ALA A 52 -10.82 -7.02 1.50
C ALA A 52 -9.88 -8.03 2.21
N ARG A 53 -9.23 -7.57 3.29
CA ARG A 53 -8.26 -8.36 4.08
C ARG A 53 -6.96 -8.73 3.33
N GLN A 54 -6.64 -8.02 2.27
CA GLN A 54 -5.38 -8.17 1.54
C GLN A 54 -4.45 -6.97 1.75
N LEU A 55 -3.16 -7.21 1.61
CA LEU A 55 -2.09 -6.21 1.59
C LEU A 55 -1.62 -6.07 0.14
N VAL A 56 -2.07 -5.02 -0.53
CA VAL A 56 -1.84 -4.83 -1.97
C VAL A 56 -0.47 -4.21 -2.22
N THR A 57 0.37 -4.90 -2.99
CA THR A 57 1.65 -4.40 -3.49
C THR A 57 1.49 -3.93 -4.93
N LEU A 58 1.58 -2.62 -5.17
CA LEU A 58 1.57 -2.07 -6.52
C LEU A 58 2.96 -2.17 -7.14
N THR A 59 3.05 -2.71 -8.37
CA THR A 59 4.37 -2.89 -9.01
C THR A 59 4.94 -1.59 -9.57
N TYR A 60 4.12 -0.55 -9.78
CA TYR A 60 4.59 0.75 -10.23
C TYR A 60 5.25 1.52 -9.07
N PRO A 61 6.48 2.04 -9.23
CA PRO A 61 7.25 2.60 -8.11
C PRO A 61 6.73 3.95 -7.60
N HIS A 62 6.01 4.72 -8.42
CA HIS A 62 5.55 6.06 -8.07
C HIS A 62 4.04 6.08 -7.87
N ILE A 63 3.60 5.80 -6.65
CA ILE A 63 2.18 5.82 -6.26
C ILE A 63 1.84 7.18 -5.64
N GLY A 64 0.66 7.71 -5.94
CA GLY A 64 0.19 9.01 -5.41
C GLY A 64 0.42 10.21 -6.34
N ASN A 65 0.94 10.01 -7.55
CA ASN A 65 1.28 11.10 -8.48
C ASN A 65 0.12 12.03 -8.82
N VAL A 66 -1.13 11.55 -8.76
CA VAL A 66 -2.34 12.32 -9.13
C VAL A 66 -3.24 12.63 -7.94
N GLY A 67 -2.77 12.41 -6.70
CA GLY A 67 -3.55 12.65 -5.49
C GLY A 67 -4.77 11.71 -5.36
N VAL A 68 -5.89 12.21 -4.85
CA VAL A 68 -7.15 11.46 -4.75
C VAL A 68 -8.32 12.39 -5.11
N ASN A 69 -9.41 11.82 -5.59
CA ASN A 69 -10.67 12.53 -5.83
C ASN A 69 -11.88 11.69 -5.43
N ALA A 70 -13.08 12.28 -5.39
CA ALA A 70 -14.27 11.58 -4.91
C ALA A 70 -14.90 10.64 -5.96
N GLN A 71 -14.57 10.82 -7.24
CA GLN A 71 -15.09 10.00 -8.34
C GLN A 71 -14.40 8.64 -8.42
N ASP A 72 -13.13 8.58 -8.01
CA ASP A 72 -12.31 7.37 -8.01
C ASP A 72 -12.26 6.69 -6.62
N ALA A 73 -13.05 7.16 -5.65
CA ALA A 73 -13.16 6.63 -4.30
C ALA A 73 -14.23 5.52 -4.20
#